data_AF-A0AA96QYS0-F1
#
_entry.id   AF-A0AA96QYS0-F1
#
_cell.length_a   1.000
_cell.length_b   1.000
_cell.length_c   1.000
_cell.angle_alpha   90.00
_cell.angle_beta   90.00
_cell.angle_gamma   90.00
#
_symmetry.space_group_name_H-M   'P 1'
#
loop_
_entity.id
_entity.type
_entity.pdbx_description
1 polymer ?
#
loop_
_entity_poly.entity_id
_entity_poly.type
_entity_poly.pdbx_seq_one_letter_code
_entity_poly.pdbx_strand_id
1 'polypeptide(L)'
;MSDNLSDADFDEIEQRVMKALEVAPPPWVEHLESRYATGGTSFVQVGPADIDPEIEMYVNVQVGDDQWRSPDARLDAIIDFFGHAPDDVQRLLDEIRRIRKQQA
;
A
#
# COMPACT_ATOMS: atom_id res chain seq x y z
N MET A 1 7.27 -2.09 27.03
CA MET A 1 7.74 -2.25 25.64
C MET A 1 8.00 -0.86 25.10
N SER A 2 9.28 -0.47 25.05
CA SER A 2 9.72 0.69 24.28
C SER A 2 11.12 0.36 23.78
N ASP A 3 11.20 -0.58 22.84
CA ASP A 3 12.34 -0.54 21.92
C ASP A 3 12.05 0.63 20.99
N ASN A 4 12.77 1.72 21.18
CA ASN A 4 12.78 2.81 20.22
C ASN A 4 13.31 2.24 18.90
N LEU A 5 12.60 2.47 17.80
CA LEU A 5 13.08 2.15 16.46
C LEU A 5 14.48 2.78 16.30
N SER A 6 15.50 1.97 16.00
CA SER A 6 16.87 2.47 15.82
C SER A 6 16.98 3.31 14.54
N ASP A 7 18.07 4.04 14.36
CA ASP A 7 18.33 4.75 13.10
C ASP A 7 18.53 3.77 11.94
N ALA A 8 19.24 2.67 12.19
CA ALA A 8 19.44 1.63 11.19
C ALA A 8 18.13 0.98 10.75
N ASP A 9 17.23 0.66 11.69
CA ASP A 9 15.93 0.06 11.35
C ASP A 9 15.03 1.04 10.58
N PHE A 10 15.07 2.33 10.95
CA PHE A 10 14.33 3.36 10.24
C PHE A 10 14.83 3.53 8.80
N ASP A 11 16.15 3.62 8.62
CA ASP A 11 16.76 3.72 7.29
C ASP A 11 16.42 2.48 6.44
N GLU A 12 16.40 1.29 7.04
CA GLU A 12 16.04 0.05 6.33
C GLU A 12 14.57 0.04 5.87
N ILE A 13 13.64 0.53 6.71
CA ILE A 13 12.23 0.68 6.33
C ILE A 13 12.10 1.68 5.18
N GLU A 14 12.75 2.84 5.29
CA GLU A 14 12.73 3.86 4.24
C GLU A 14 13.28 3.32 2.92
N GLN A 15 14.39 2.59 2.95
CA GLN A 15 14.96 1.98 1.73
C GLN A 15 14.03 0.97 1.08
N ARG A 16 13.27 0.18 1.87
CA ARG A 16 12.27 -0.76 1.32
C ARG A 16 11.14 0.00 0.62
N VAL A 17 10.66 1.09 1.23
CA VAL A 17 9.62 1.94 0.64
C VAL A 17 10.11 2.58 -0.66
N MET A 18 11.29 3.21 -0.64
CA MET A 18 11.85 3.87 -1.82
C MET A 18 12.05 2.90 -2.99
N LYS A 19 12.54 1.69 -2.74
CA LYS A 19 12.70 0.66 -3.78
C LYS A 19 11.36 0.20 -4.36
N ALA A 20 10.32 0.08 -3.54
CA ALA A 20 8.99 -0.25 -4.02
C ALA A 20 8.45 0.85 -4.94
N LEU A 21 8.57 2.12 -4.52
CA LEU A 21 8.06 3.27 -5.28
C LEU A 21 8.87 3.57 -6.55
N GLU A 22 10.13 3.14 -6.63
CA GLU A 22 10.92 3.23 -7.87
C GLU A 22 10.36 2.33 -8.98
N VAL A 23 9.88 1.14 -8.62
CA VAL A 23 9.34 0.16 -9.58
C VAL A 23 7.83 0.33 -9.79
N ALA A 24 7.13 0.83 -8.78
CA ALA A 24 5.68 1.02 -8.75
C ALA A 24 5.38 2.44 -8.27
N PRO A 25 5.58 3.47 -9.12
CA PRO A 25 5.41 4.86 -8.71
C PRO A 25 3.97 5.16 -8.31
N PRO A 26 3.74 6.11 -7.39
CA PRO A 26 2.39 6.60 -7.10
C PRO A 26 1.80 7.37 -8.31
N PRO A 27 0.46 7.55 -8.36
CA PRO A 27 -0.51 7.14 -7.35
C PRO A 27 -0.75 5.63 -7.38
N TRP A 28 -1.08 5.06 -6.23
CA TRP A 28 -1.76 3.77 -6.15
C TRP A 28 -3.23 4.06 -5.88
N VAL A 29 -4.13 3.41 -6.60
CA VAL A 29 -5.56 3.69 -6.53
C VAL A 29 -6.33 2.38 -6.39
N GLU A 30 -7.13 2.25 -5.34
CA GLU A 30 -8.00 1.10 -5.14
C GLU A 30 -9.22 1.12 -6.06
N HIS A 31 -9.48 -0.01 -6.69
CA HIS A 31 -10.66 -0.30 -7.49
C HIS A 31 -11.41 -1.43 -6.79
N LEU A 32 -12.53 -1.10 -6.14
CA LEU A 32 -13.26 -2.01 -5.25
C LEU A 32 -14.60 -2.43 -5.89
N GLU A 33 -14.78 -3.72 -6.17
CA GLU A 33 -16.01 -4.25 -6.77
C GLU A 33 -17.24 -3.99 -5.89
N SER A 34 -17.13 -4.11 -4.56
CA SER A 34 -18.29 -3.89 -3.68
C SER A 34 -18.78 -2.44 -3.67
N ARG A 35 -17.94 -1.48 -4.11
CA ARG A 35 -18.29 -0.06 -4.16
C ARG A 35 -18.60 0.43 -5.56
N TYR A 36 -17.83 -0.01 -6.55
CA TYR A 36 -17.84 0.61 -7.88
C TYR A 36 -18.27 -0.35 -9.00
N ALA A 37 -18.51 -1.64 -8.69
CA ALA A 37 -18.86 -2.67 -9.67
C ALA A 37 -17.92 -2.63 -10.89
N THR A 38 -16.62 -2.73 -10.63
CA THR A 38 -15.54 -2.59 -11.62
C THR A 38 -15.53 -3.69 -12.70
N GLY A 39 -16.41 -4.69 -12.60
CA GLY A 39 -16.74 -5.61 -13.69
C GLY A 39 -15.98 -6.94 -13.68
N GLY A 40 -15.25 -7.23 -12.60
CA GLY A 40 -14.51 -8.48 -12.43
C GLY A 40 -14.08 -8.70 -10.98
N THR A 41 -12.96 -8.10 -10.59
CA THR A 41 -12.37 -8.28 -9.26
C THR A 41 -11.78 -6.97 -8.79
N SER A 42 -11.66 -6.82 -7.47
CA SER A 42 -11.03 -5.66 -6.86
C SER A 42 -9.51 -5.71 -7.06
N PHE A 43 -8.87 -4.57 -7.28
CA PHE A 43 -7.41 -4.44 -7.52
C PHE A 43 -6.88 -3.06 -7.10
N VAL A 44 -5.56 -2.90 -7.08
CA VAL A 44 -4.90 -1.60 -7.01
C VAL A 44 -4.31 -1.27 -8.37
N GLN A 45 -4.70 -0.14 -8.95
CA GLN A 45 -4.01 0.42 -10.11
C GLN A 45 -2.73 1.10 -9.62
N VAL A 46 -1.60 0.77 -10.26
CA VAL A 46 -0.27 1.27 -9.88
C VAL A 46 0.22 2.25 -10.93
N GLY A 47 0.57 3.45 -10.48
CA GLY A 47 1.09 4.51 -11.34
C GLY A 47 0.00 5.37 -11.96
N PRO A 48 0.40 6.43 -12.69
CA PRO A 48 -0.55 7.35 -13.28
C PRO A 48 -1.40 6.67 -14.36
N ALA A 49 -2.72 6.71 -14.18
CA ALA A 49 -3.68 6.09 -15.09
C ALA A 49 -3.62 6.63 -16.54
N ASP A 50 -3.05 7.82 -16.74
CA ASP A 50 -2.85 8.44 -18.06
C ASP A 50 -1.59 7.95 -18.79
N ILE A 51 -0.69 7.24 -18.10
CA ILE A 51 0.52 6.67 -18.69
C ILE A 51 0.29 5.21 -19.08
N ASP A 52 -0.15 4.39 -18.14
CA ASP A 52 -0.45 2.97 -18.38
C ASP A 52 -1.56 2.52 -17.43
N PRO A 53 -2.82 2.44 -17.90
CA PRO A 53 -3.92 2.07 -17.05
C PRO A 53 -3.95 0.57 -16.70
N GLU A 54 -3.14 -0.26 -17.37
CA GLU A 54 -3.20 -1.73 -17.24
C GLU A 54 -2.24 -2.28 -16.17
N ILE A 55 -1.49 -1.43 -15.46
CA ILE A 55 -0.65 -1.87 -14.36
C ILE A 55 -1.52 -2.09 -13.12
N GLU A 56 -1.96 -3.34 -12.96
CA GLU A 56 -2.87 -3.76 -11.90
C GLU A 56 -2.15 -4.70 -10.91
N MET A 57 -2.29 -4.40 -9.62
CA MET A 57 -1.88 -5.27 -8.53
C MET A 57 -3.11 -5.96 -7.93
N TYR A 58 -3.09 -7.29 -7.99
CA TYR A 58 -4.14 -8.15 -7.44
C TYR A 58 -3.69 -8.82 -6.14
N VAL A 59 -4.58 -8.85 -5.14
CA VAL A 59 -4.32 -9.53 -3.86
C VAL A 59 -5.11 -10.83 -3.81
N ASN A 60 -4.42 -11.94 -3.53
CA ASN A 60 -5.03 -13.25 -3.35
C ASN A 60 -4.84 -13.71 -1.90
N VAL A 61 -5.94 -13.81 -1.15
CA VAL A 61 -5.93 -14.24 0.25
C VAL A 61 -6.51 -15.66 0.38
N GLN A 62 -5.68 -16.59 0.82
CA GLN A 62 -6.04 -17.98 1.09
C GLN A 62 -6.22 -18.19 2.60
N VAL A 63 -7.30 -18.85 3.00
CA VAL A 63 -7.67 -19.13 4.39
C VAL A 63 -8.03 -20.60 4.52
N GLY A 64 -7.05 -21.44 4.87
CA GLY A 64 -7.20 -22.89 4.83
C GLY A 64 -7.37 -23.37 3.38
N ASP A 65 -8.44 -24.10 3.11
CA ASP A 65 -8.82 -24.55 1.76
C ASP A 65 -9.71 -23.53 1.02
N ASP A 66 -10.10 -22.45 1.69
CA ASP A 66 -10.93 -21.38 1.12
C ASP A 66 -10.07 -20.21 0.61
N GLN A 67 -10.66 -19.44 -0.31
CA GLN A 67 -10.08 -18.21 -0.84
C GLN A 67 -11.08 -17.06 -0.69
N TRP A 68 -10.62 -15.90 -0.23
CA TRP A 68 -11.44 -14.68 -0.33
C TRP A 68 -11.44 -14.21 -1.79
N ARG A 69 -12.64 -14.10 -2.37
CA ARG A 69 -12.84 -13.73 -3.77
C ARG A 69 -13.70 -12.49 -3.86
N SER A 70 -13.33 -11.57 -4.73
CA SER A 70 -14.15 -10.39 -5.00
C SER A 70 -15.49 -10.82 -5.64
N PRO A 71 -16.63 -10.15 -5.32
CA PRO A 71 -16.76 -9.09 -4.32
C PRO A 71 -16.76 -9.64 -2.88
N ASP A 72 -15.86 -9.12 -2.04
CA ASP A 72 -15.80 -9.45 -0.61
C ASP A 72 -15.29 -8.24 0.18
N ALA A 73 -16.09 -7.75 1.12
CA ALA A 73 -15.76 -6.55 1.90
C ALA A 73 -14.46 -6.69 2.72
N ARG A 74 -14.07 -7.91 3.10
CA ARG A 74 -12.80 -8.18 3.81
C ARG A 74 -11.61 -8.03 2.87
N LEU A 75 -11.74 -8.53 1.65
CA LEU A 75 -10.73 -8.36 0.62
C LEU A 75 -10.63 -6.89 0.20
N ASP A 76 -11.76 -6.22 0.05
CA ASP A 76 -11.79 -4.80 -0.30
C ASP A 76 -11.10 -3.92 0.76
N ALA A 77 -11.26 -4.21 2.05
CA ALA A 77 -10.55 -3.50 3.11
C ALA A 77 -9.01 -3.66 3.02
N ILE A 78 -8.53 -4.81 2.56
CA ILE A 78 -7.10 -5.04 2.33
C ILE A 78 -6.62 -4.24 1.10
N ILE A 79 -7.40 -4.23 0.04
CA ILE A 79 -7.07 -3.52 -1.20
C ILE A 79 -7.09 -2.01 -0.99
N ASP A 80 -8.07 -1.49 -0.23
CA ASP A 80 -8.18 -0.09 0.20
C ASP A 80 -6.92 0.33 0.99
N PHE A 81 -6.45 -0.52 1.92
CA PHE A 81 -5.20 -0.29 2.64
C PHE A 81 -3.99 -0.23 1.70
N PHE A 82 -3.87 -1.16 0.74
CA PHE A 82 -2.77 -1.15 -0.22
C PHE A 82 -2.81 0.06 -1.14
N GLY A 83 -4.00 0.48 -1.60
CA GLY A 83 -4.17 1.67 -2.44
C GLY A 83 -3.62 2.93 -1.79
N HIS A 84 -3.77 3.08 -0.47
CA HIS A 84 -3.28 4.25 0.28
C HIS A 84 -1.85 4.08 0.83
N ALA A 85 -1.27 2.89 0.76
CA ALA A 85 -0.03 2.56 1.44
C ALA A 85 1.17 3.47 1.05
N PRO A 86 1.41 3.80 -0.24
CA PRO A 86 2.50 4.70 -0.59
C PRO A 86 2.44 6.06 0.11
N ASP A 87 1.28 6.70 0.06
CA ASP A 87 1.09 8.06 0.57
C ASP A 87 1.12 8.07 2.11
N ASP A 88 0.44 7.11 2.74
CA ASP A 88 0.38 7.00 4.19
C ASP A 88 1.75 6.67 4.78
N VAL A 89 2.47 5.70 4.20
CA VAL A 89 3.80 5.31 4.70
C VAL A 89 4.82 6.42 4.47
N GLN A 90 4.79 7.09 3.31
CA GLN A 90 5.69 8.22 3.06
C GLN A 90 5.47 9.35 4.08
N ARG A 91 4.20 9.68 4.36
CA ARG A 91 3.84 10.68 5.37
C ARG A 91 4.30 10.30 6.78
N LEU A 92 4.19 9.02 7.14
CA LEU A 92 4.68 8.52 8.43
C LEU A 92 6.21 8.61 8.54
N LEU A 93 6.95 8.24 7.48
CA LEU A 93 8.40 8.35 7.45
C LEU A 93 8.86 9.81 7.62
N ASP A 94 8.23 10.73 6.89
CA ASP A 94 8.54 12.16 6.99
C ASP A 94 8.26 12.72 8.40
N GLU A 95 7.17 12.29 9.02
CA GLU A 95 6.81 12.69 10.37
C GLU A 95 7.79 12.15 11.42
N ILE A 96 8.19 10.88 11.32
CA ILE A 96 9.20 10.29 12.22
C ILE A 96 10.53 11.02 12.07
N ARG A 97 10.95 11.31 10.83
CA ARG A 97 12.16 12.10 10.55
C ARG A 97 12.06 13.49 11.18
N ARG A 98 10.92 14.16 11.08
CA ARG A 98 10.68 15.48 11.69
C ARG A 98 10.83 15.41 13.21
N ILE A 99 10.22 14.41 13.86
CA ILE A 99 10.29 14.22 15.32
C ILE A 99 11.73 13.97 15.77
N ARG A 100 12.47 13.09 15.07
CA ARG A 100 13.87 12.79 15.40
C ARG A 100 14.78 14.02 15.29
N LYS A 101 14.58 14.86 14.26
CA LYS A 101 15.30 16.15 14.13
C LYS A 101 15.02 17.14 15.25
N GLN A 102 13.88 17.05 15.94
CA GLN A 102 13.52 17.92 17.07
C GLN A 102 14.06 17.41 18.41
N GLN A 103 14.43 16.12 18.48
CA GLN A 103 14.95 15.47 19.68
C GLN A 103 16.48 15.42 19.73
N ALA A 104 17.14 15.66 18.59
CA ALA A 104 18.59 15.83 18.46
C ALA A 104 19.01 17.27 18.78
#